data_AF-A0A3N5HC09-F1
#
_entry.id   AF-A0A3N5HC09-F1
#
_cell.length_a   1.000
_cell.length_b   1.000
_cell.length_c   1.000
_cell.angle_alpha   90.00
_cell.angle_beta   90.00
_cell.angle_gamma   90.00
#
_symmetry.space_group_name_H-M   'P 1'
#
loop_
_entity.id
_entity.type
_entity.pdbx_description
1 polymer ?
#
loop_
_entity_poly.entity_id
_entity_poly.type
_entity_poly.pdbx_seq_one_letter_code
_entity_poly.pdbx_strand_id
1 'polypeptide(L)'
;MASVETPPRVAALGFSVHTGWAALVAVSRFASGPTVLDRRRVDLLPVPPRPRQETYVFHAARELSLGEAERFVRKAEAVARATAQEALRATVADLRTAGHRVGVSAIITAREGPRRSLEEILQSHTLVHAAEGAMFRAVIRGASEDLGLD
;
A
#
# COMPACT_ATOMS: atom_id res chain seq x y z
N MET A 1 24.32 17.66 -33.63
CA MET A 1 22.92 17.99 -33.33
C MET A 1 22.60 17.41 -31.97
N ALA A 2 22.41 18.24 -30.95
CA ALA A 2 21.99 17.75 -29.64
C ALA A 2 20.55 17.22 -29.76
N SER A 3 20.33 15.94 -29.43
CA SER A 3 18.99 15.39 -29.32
C SER A 3 18.24 16.19 -28.27
N VAL A 4 17.13 16.82 -28.67
CA VAL A 4 16.21 17.45 -27.72
C VAL A 4 15.61 16.33 -26.89
N GLU A 5 16.09 16.18 -25.66
CA GLU A 5 15.55 15.22 -24.71
C GLU A 5 14.09 15.59 -24.46
N THR A 6 13.17 14.76 -24.94
CA THR A 6 11.75 14.97 -24.71
C THR A 6 11.51 14.88 -23.20
N PRO A 7 10.91 15.89 -22.55
CA PRO A 7 10.72 15.85 -21.12
C PRO A 7 9.94 14.59 -20.71
N PRO A 8 10.33 13.92 -19.61
CA PRO A 8 9.70 12.68 -19.19
C PRO A 8 8.21 12.90 -18.92
N ARG A 9 7.37 11.99 -19.42
CA ARG A 9 5.92 12.10 -19.27
C ARG A 9 5.52 11.82 -17.83
N VAL A 10 4.63 12.64 -17.27
CA VAL A 10 4.18 12.47 -15.89
C VAL A 10 3.24 11.26 -15.79
N ALA A 11 3.47 10.42 -14.79
CA ALA A 11 2.61 9.30 -14.40
C ALA A 11 2.11 9.48 -12.96
N ALA A 12 0.95 8.89 -12.67
CA ALA A 12 0.37 8.80 -11.34
C ALA A 12 0.15 7.33 -10.97
N LEU A 13 0.33 6.99 -9.69
CA LEU A 13 0.00 5.67 -9.16
C LEU A 13 -1.38 5.69 -8.49
N GLY A 14 -2.21 4.70 -8.76
CA GLY A 14 -3.49 4.47 -8.12
C GLY A 14 -3.50 3.14 -7.38
N PHE A 15 -4.07 3.12 -6.17
CA PHE A 15 -4.11 1.93 -5.32
C PHE A 15 -5.52 1.57 -4.88
N SER A 16 -5.88 0.29 -5.05
CA SER A 16 -6.99 -0.36 -4.33
C SER A 16 -6.41 -1.34 -3.31
N VAL A 17 -6.53 -1.00 -2.02
CA VAL A 17 -5.91 -1.75 -0.93
C VAL A 17 -6.86 -2.80 -0.36
N HIS A 18 -6.31 -4.00 -0.17
CA HIS A 18 -6.94 -5.18 0.41
C HIS A 18 -6.13 -5.70 1.61
N THR A 19 -6.67 -6.66 2.35
CA THR A 19 -5.96 -7.32 3.46
C THR A 19 -4.74 -8.07 2.92
N GLY A 20 -3.54 -7.58 3.26
CA GLY A 20 -2.25 -8.18 2.90
C GLY A 20 -1.71 -7.84 1.50
N TRP A 21 -2.43 -7.07 0.67
CA TRP A 21 -1.98 -6.71 -0.68
C TRP A 21 -2.71 -5.50 -1.25
N ALA A 22 -2.20 -4.92 -2.34
CA ALA A 22 -2.85 -3.85 -3.09
C ALA A 22 -2.82 -4.10 -4.60
N ALA A 23 -3.89 -3.72 -5.30
CA ALA A 23 -3.84 -3.53 -6.74
C ALA A 23 -3.22 -2.15 -7.02
N LEU A 24 -2.15 -2.12 -7.82
CA LEU A 24 -1.50 -0.92 -8.32
C LEU A 24 -1.84 -0.72 -9.79
N VAL A 25 -2.18 0.51 -10.17
CA VAL A 25 -2.26 0.95 -11.56
C VAL A 25 -1.40 2.20 -11.74
N ALA A 26 -0.53 2.22 -12.74
CA ALA A 26 0.14 3.43 -13.18
C ALA A 26 -0.60 4.01 -14.39
N VAL A 27 -0.93 5.29 -14.35
CA VAL A 27 -1.60 6.00 -15.44
C VAL A 27 -0.80 7.21 -15.88
N SER A 28 -0.85 7.53 -17.16
CA SER A 28 -0.36 8.80 -17.69
C SER A 28 -1.39 9.40 -18.64
N ARG A 29 -1.33 10.72 -18.85
CA ARG A 29 -2.23 11.43 -19.75
C ARG A 29 -1.54 11.66 -21.09
N PHE A 30 -2.15 11.16 -22.14
CA PHE A 30 -1.79 11.41 -23.53
C PHE A 30 -2.84 12.33 -24.17
N ALA A 31 -2.54 12.85 -25.37
CA ALA A 31 -3.48 13.69 -26.11
C ALA A 31 -4.82 12.97 -26.41
N SER A 32 -4.78 11.65 -26.54
CA SER A 32 -5.93 10.77 -26.75
C SER A 32 -6.70 10.42 -25.47
N GLY A 33 -6.21 10.80 -24.29
CA GLY A 33 -6.83 10.48 -23.00
C GLY A 33 -5.88 9.79 -22.01
N PRO A 34 -6.39 9.33 -20.85
CA PRO A 34 -5.61 8.56 -19.90
C PRO A 34 -5.25 7.18 -20.47
N THR A 35 -4.02 6.74 -20.23
CA THR A 35 -3.51 5.42 -20.63
C THR A 35 -2.92 4.71 -19.42
N VAL A 36 -3.26 3.43 -19.27
CA VAL A 36 -2.66 2.56 -18.27
C VAL A 36 -1.28 2.14 -18.76
N LEU A 37 -0.24 2.51 -18.00
CA LEU A 37 1.15 2.15 -18.27
C LEU A 37 1.51 0.81 -17.63
N ASP A 38 0.94 0.53 -16.47
CA ASP A 38 1.24 -0.65 -15.69
C ASP A 38 0.06 -1.04 -14.80
N ARG A 39 -0.08 -2.34 -14.56
CA ARG A 39 -1.07 -2.97 -13.69
C ARG A 39 -0.40 -4.14 -12.99
N ARG A 40 -0.26 -4.07 -11.66
CA ARG A 40 0.31 -5.17 -10.88
C ARG A 40 -0.36 -5.34 -9.52
N ARG A 41 -0.18 -6.53 -8.97
CA ARG A 41 -0.45 -6.83 -7.56
C ARG A 41 0.82 -6.51 -6.77
N VAL A 42 0.66 -5.79 -5.65
CA VAL A 42 1.71 -5.54 -4.66
C VAL A 42 1.34 -6.32 -3.41
N ASP A 43 2.07 -7.39 -3.11
CA ASP A 43 1.93 -8.10 -1.84
C ASP A 43 2.57 -7.26 -0.72
N LEU A 44 1.86 -7.12 0.40
CA LEU A 44 2.28 -6.30 1.55
C LEU A 44 2.70 -7.16 2.72
N LEU A 45 2.21 -8.38 2.82
CA LEU A 45 2.73 -9.37 3.76
C LEU A 45 3.08 -10.63 2.98
N PRO A 46 4.04 -11.43 3.46
CA PRO A 46 4.30 -12.73 2.87
C PRO A 46 3.00 -13.53 2.78
N VAL A 47 2.81 -14.25 1.67
CA VAL A 47 1.67 -15.16 1.54
C VAL A 47 1.97 -16.37 2.43
N PRO A 48 1.26 -16.55 3.56
CA PRO A 48 1.46 -17.74 4.39
C PRO A 48 1.13 -19.01 3.61
N PRO A 49 1.70 -20.17 3.99
CA PRO A 49 1.31 -21.48 3.45
C PRO A 49 -0.18 -21.78 3.65
N ARG A 50 -0.84 -21.07 4.59
CA ARG A 50 -2.30 -20.99 4.71
C ARG A 50 -2.77 -19.55 4.48
N PRO A 51 -3.36 -19.20 3.32
CA PRO A 51 -3.61 -17.83 2.83
C PRO A 51 -4.50 -16.90 3.68
N ARG A 52 -4.79 -17.24 4.95
CA ARG A 52 -5.74 -16.51 5.82
C ARG A 52 -5.27 -16.22 7.24
N GLN A 53 -4.12 -16.70 7.71
CA GLN A 53 -3.72 -16.44 9.10
C GLN A 53 -2.81 -15.21 9.25
N GLU A 54 -1.78 -15.07 8.42
CA GLU A 54 -0.77 -14.02 8.62
C GLU A 54 -1.17 -12.66 8.03
N THR A 55 -2.04 -12.63 7.02
CA THR A 55 -2.53 -11.39 6.41
C THR A 55 -3.60 -10.69 7.26
N TYR A 56 -4.30 -11.45 8.12
CA TYR A 56 -5.33 -10.95 9.01
C TYR A 56 -4.75 -10.58 10.38
N VAL A 57 -3.90 -9.54 10.38
CA VAL A 57 -3.06 -9.16 11.52
C VAL A 57 -3.88 -8.94 12.79
N PHE A 58 -4.99 -8.21 12.70
CA PHE A 58 -5.80 -7.91 13.88
C PHE A 58 -6.65 -9.11 14.31
N HIS A 59 -7.04 -10.02 13.40
CA HIS A 59 -7.68 -11.28 13.81
C HIS A 59 -6.71 -12.16 14.61
N ALA A 60 -5.49 -12.36 14.10
CA ALA A 60 -4.47 -13.15 14.79
C ALA A 60 -4.10 -12.55 16.15
N ALA A 61 -4.09 -11.21 16.25
CA ALA A 61 -3.83 -10.50 17.50
C ALA A 61 -4.89 -10.73 18.60
N ARG A 62 -6.12 -11.14 18.27
CA ARG A 62 -7.17 -11.42 19.27
C ARG A 62 -6.87 -12.63 20.14
N GLU A 63 -6.06 -13.55 19.63
CA GLU A 63 -5.69 -14.79 20.31
C GLU A 63 -4.44 -14.60 21.21
N LEU A 64 -3.94 -13.38 21.33
CA LEU A 64 -2.74 -13.02 22.08
C LEU A 64 -3.09 -12.17 23.30
N SER A 65 -2.22 -12.16 24.32
CA SER A 65 -2.31 -11.14 25.37
C SER A 65 -2.10 -9.74 24.78
N LEU A 66 -2.66 -8.69 25.40
CA LEU A 66 -2.59 -7.33 24.85
C LEU A 66 -1.15 -6.88 24.50
N GLY A 67 -0.18 -7.15 25.40
CA GLY A 67 1.22 -6.81 25.14
C GLY A 67 1.86 -7.60 23.99
N GLU A 68 1.46 -8.87 23.78
CA GLU A 68 1.88 -9.68 22.64
C GLU A 68 1.22 -9.21 21.34
N ALA A 69 -0.08 -8.91 21.38
CA ALA A 69 -0.86 -8.36 20.28
C ALA A 69 -0.24 -7.06 19.76
N GLU A 70 0.11 -6.15 20.65
CA GLU A 70 0.79 -4.90 20.31
C GLU A 70 2.12 -5.12 19.58
N ARG A 71 2.97 -6.02 20.11
CA ARG A 71 4.25 -6.34 19.48
C ARG A 71 4.05 -6.99 18.12
N PHE A 72 3.06 -7.86 18.00
CA PHE A 72 2.71 -8.55 16.77
C PHE A 72 2.24 -7.57 15.68
N VAL A 73 1.29 -6.68 16.01
CA VAL A 73 0.78 -5.66 15.09
C VAL A 73 1.92 -4.75 14.61
N ARG A 74 2.74 -4.21 15.54
CA ARG A 74 3.89 -3.36 15.19
C ARG A 74 4.88 -4.07 14.25
N LYS A 75 5.16 -5.36 14.50
CA LYS A 75 6.04 -6.15 13.64
C LYS A 75 5.45 -6.33 12.24
N ALA A 76 4.15 -6.65 12.15
CA ALA A 76 3.47 -6.79 10.88
C ALA A 76 3.44 -5.47 10.09
N GLU A 77 3.21 -4.33 10.76
CA GLU A 77 3.27 -3.00 10.15
C GLU A 77 4.66 -2.69 9.59
N ALA A 78 5.71 -2.99 10.35
CA ALA A 78 7.09 -2.76 9.91
C ALA A 78 7.47 -3.61 8.69
N VAL A 79 7.09 -4.91 8.69
CA VAL A 79 7.30 -5.80 7.54
C VAL A 79 6.54 -5.26 6.33
N ALA A 80 5.25 -4.94 6.51
CA ALA A 80 4.43 -4.45 5.41
C ALA A 80 4.92 -3.13 4.84
N ARG A 81 5.43 -2.24 5.71
CA ARG A 81 6.07 -1.00 5.28
C ARG A 81 7.29 -1.27 4.41
N ALA A 82 8.20 -2.13 4.86
CA ALA A 82 9.41 -2.43 4.10
C ALA A 82 9.08 -3.03 2.72
N THR A 83 8.15 -3.99 2.66
CA THR A 83 7.72 -4.60 1.40
C THR A 83 7.04 -3.60 0.47
N ALA A 84 6.19 -2.71 1.00
CA ALA A 84 5.57 -1.66 0.22
C ALA A 84 6.62 -0.69 -0.38
N GLN A 85 7.57 -0.24 0.44
CA GLN A 85 8.65 0.65 -0.03
C GLN A 85 9.46 0.02 -1.16
N GLU A 86 9.84 -1.25 -1.02
CA GLU A 86 10.59 -1.98 -2.04
C GLU A 86 9.80 -2.09 -3.36
N ALA A 87 8.53 -2.52 -3.27
CA ALA A 87 7.67 -2.67 -4.44
C ALA A 87 7.39 -1.34 -5.16
N LEU A 88 7.15 -0.26 -4.41
CA LEU A 88 6.93 1.06 -5.00
C LEU A 88 8.21 1.63 -5.61
N ARG A 89 9.37 1.46 -4.97
CA ARG A 89 10.68 1.85 -5.55
C ARG A 89 10.94 1.13 -6.86
N ALA A 90 10.71 -0.17 -6.91
CA ALA A 90 10.85 -0.95 -8.14
C ALA A 90 9.90 -0.43 -9.23
N THR A 91 8.63 -0.20 -8.89
CA THR A 91 7.64 0.34 -9.84
C THR A 91 8.04 1.72 -10.39
N VAL A 92 8.51 2.63 -9.53
CA VAL A 92 9.00 3.95 -9.94
C VAL A 92 10.23 3.84 -10.83
N ALA A 93 11.15 2.91 -10.52
CA ALA A 93 12.34 2.66 -11.33
C ALA A 93 11.99 2.08 -12.72
N ASP A 94 11.04 1.14 -12.79
CA ASP A 94 10.53 0.56 -14.04
C ASP A 94 9.92 1.66 -14.93
N LEU A 95 9.03 2.48 -14.36
CA LEU A 95 8.39 3.59 -15.08
C LEU A 95 9.41 4.63 -15.55
N ARG A 96 10.42 4.95 -14.72
CA ARG A 96 11.51 5.85 -15.11
C ARG A 96 12.31 5.29 -16.29
N THR A 97 12.60 4.00 -16.27
CA THR A 97 13.29 3.31 -17.38
C THR A 97 12.46 3.36 -18.66
N ALA A 98 11.12 3.32 -18.54
CA ALA A 98 10.18 3.49 -19.63
C ALA A 98 9.94 4.96 -20.05
N GLY A 99 10.69 5.93 -19.51
CA GLY A 99 10.58 7.36 -19.89
C GLY A 99 9.47 8.13 -19.16
N HIS A 100 8.96 7.59 -18.05
CA HIS A 100 7.92 8.22 -17.25
C HIS A 100 8.43 8.67 -15.88
N ARG A 101 8.08 9.90 -15.49
CA ARG A 101 8.31 10.39 -14.13
C ARG A 101 7.03 10.19 -13.31
N VAL A 102 7.10 9.43 -12.22
CA VAL A 102 5.99 9.35 -11.26
C VAL A 102 5.98 10.62 -10.42
N GLY A 103 4.86 11.33 -10.42
CA GLY A 103 4.74 12.62 -9.71
C GLY A 103 3.87 12.57 -8.47
N VAL A 104 2.87 11.69 -8.42
CA VAL A 104 1.87 11.62 -7.35
C VAL A 104 1.32 10.21 -7.21
N SER A 105 0.69 9.93 -6.08
CA SER A 105 -0.09 8.72 -5.87
C SER A 105 -1.45 8.99 -5.23
N ALA A 106 -2.41 8.10 -5.46
CA ALA A 106 -3.73 8.16 -4.87
C ALA A 106 -4.19 6.78 -4.39
N ILE A 107 -4.85 6.74 -3.23
CA ILE A 107 -5.38 5.52 -2.62
C ILE A 107 -6.89 5.64 -2.57
N ILE A 108 -7.61 4.62 -3.03
CA ILE A 108 -9.05 4.52 -2.80
C ILE A 108 -9.26 4.40 -1.29
N THR A 109 -9.91 5.38 -0.68
CA THR A 109 -10.22 5.39 0.75
C THR A 109 -11.64 4.92 1.00
N ALA A 110 -11.85 4.30 2.16
CA ALA A 110 -13.17 4.15 2.77
C ALA A 110 -13.31 5.18 3.89
N ARG A 111 -14.53 5.37 4.40
CA ARG A 111 -14.75 6.25 5.56
C ARG A 111 -13.91 5.77 6.75
N GLU A 112 -12.96 6.57 7.19
CA GLU A 112 -12.18 6.28 8.39
C GLU A 112 -13.03 6.58 9.64
N GLY A 113 -13.05 5.64 10.57
CA GLY A 113 -13.68 5.82 11.88
C GLY A 113 -12.77 6.59 12.84
N PRO A 114 -13.27 6.97 14.03
CA PRO A 114 -12.42 7.55 15.06
C PRO A 114 -11.29 6.59 15.45
N ARG A 115 -10.15 7.17 15.88
CA ARG A 115 -9.04 6.41 16.45
C ARG A 115 -9.53 5.67 17.71
N ARG A 116 -9.11 4.41 17.85
CA ARG A 116 -9.42 3.53 18.97
C ARG A 116 -8.16 2.84 19.45
N SER A 117 -8.12 2.46 20.72
CA SER A 117 -7.02 1.67 21.26
C SER A 117 -7.01 0.26 20.64
N LEU A 118 -5.87 -0.42 20.70
CA LEU A 118 -5.81 -1.82 20.24
C LEU A 118 -6.77 -2.69 21.05
N GLU A 119 -6.86 -2.48 22.36
CA GLU A 119 -7.76 -3.22 23.24
C GLU A 119 -9.23 -3.08 22.79
N GLU A 120 -9.70 -1.86 22.51
CA GLU A 120 -11.05 -1.61 21.99
C GLU A 120 -11.28 -2.27 20.63
N ILE A 121 -10.26 -2.23 19.75
CA ILE A 121 -10.33 -2.84 18.42
C ILE A 121 -10.53 -4.36 18.55
N LEU A 122 -9.71 -5.04 19.36
CA LEU A 122 -9.70 -6.51 19.46
C LEU A 122 -10.99 -7.10 20.06
N GLN A 123 -11.77 -6.29 20.77
CA GLN A 123 -13.06 -6.68 21.33
C GLN A 123 -14.19 -6.78 20.29
N SER A 124 -14.03 -6.24 19.08
CA SER A 124 -15.09 -6.22 18.06
C SER A 124 -14.61 -6.70 16.71
N HIS A 125 -15.29 -7.71 16.16
CA HIS A 125 -14.99 -8.25 14.83
C HIS A 125 -15.09 -7.17 13.73
N THR A 126 -16.10 -6.28 13.83
CA THR A 126 -16.24 -5.16 12.88
C THR A 126 -15.08 -4.16 12.99
N LEU A 127 -14.61 -3.87 14.21
CA LEU A 127 -13.46 -2.98 14.40
C LEU A 127 -12.15 -3.61 13.92
N VAL A 128 -11.98 -4.92 14.11
CA VAL A 128 -10.85 -5.70 13.59
C VAL A 128 -10.76 -5.60 12.07
N HIS A 129 -11.86 -5.83 11.35
CA HIS A 129 -11.89 -5.67 9.88
C HIS A 129 -11.56 -4.24 9.44
N ALA A 130 -12.11 -3.25 10.13
CA ALA A 130 -11.81 -1.85 9.84
C ALA A 130 -10.33 -1.52 10.07
N ALA A 131 -9.74 -2.04 11.16
CA ALA A 131 -8.34 -1.84 11.51
C ALA A 131 -7.38 -2.48 10.49
N GLU A 132 -7.68 -3.67 9.97
CA GLU A 132 -6.89 -4.28 8.89
C GLU A 132 -6.87 -3.39 7.65
N GLY A 133 -8.04 -2.95 7.20
CA GLY A 133 -8.14 -2.05 6.05
C GLY A 133 -7.39 -0.74 6.26
N ALA A 134 -7.47 -0.17 7.47
CA ALA A 134 -6.78 1.07 7.82
C ALA A 134 -5.25 0.89 7.84
N MET A 135 -4.76 -0.19 8.45
CA MET A 135 -3.34 -0.53 8.54
C MET A 135 -2.70 -0.63 7.15
N PHE A 136 -3.25 -1.43 6.24
CA PHE A 136 -2.66 -1.59 4.91
C PHE A 136 -2.74 -0.31 4.06
N ARG A 137 -3.78 0.52 4.23
CA ARG A 137 -3.84 1.85 3.58
C ARG A 137 -2.77 2.78 4.14
N ALA A 138 -2.53 2.78 5.45
CA ALA A 138 -1.48 3.58 6.08
C ALA A 138 -0.08 3.13 5.62
N VAL A 139 0.13 1.82 5.45
CA VAL A 139 1.36 1.24 4.90
C VAL A 139 1.67 1.80 3.51
N ILE A 140 0.71 1.71 2.56
CA ILE A 140 0.86 2.26 1.21
C ILE A 140 1.05 3.77 1.25
N ARG A 141 0.23 4.48 2.04
CA ARG A 141 0.29 5.94 2.16
C ARG A 141 1.68 6.41 2.49
N GLY A 142 2.26 5.93 3.59
CA GLY A 142 3.57 6.45 3.89
C GLY A 142 4.66 5.89 2.95
N ALA A 143 4.48 4.72 2.32
CA ALA A 143 5.47 4.24 1.36
C ALA A 143 5.50 5.16 0.12
N SER A 144 4.36 5.74 -0.23
CA SER A 144 4.27 6.86 -1.18
C SER A 144 4.94 8.13 -0.65
N GLU A 145 4.69 8.54 0.61
CA GLU A 145 5.30 9.72 1.22
C GLU A 145 6.84 9.62 1.28
N ASP A 146 7.39 8.44 1.57
CA ASP A 146 8.84 8.19 1.57
C ASP A 146 9.48 8.36 0.19
N LEU A 147 8.67 8.34 -0.86
CA LEU A 147 9.08 8.58 -2.25
C LEU A 147 8.69 9.98 -2.76
N GLY A 148 8.07 10.81 -1.91
CA GLY A 148 7.56 12.13 -2.27
C GLY A 148 6.41 12.07 -3.27
N LEU A 149 5.50 11.09 -3.10
CA LEU A 149 4.35 10.84 -3.98
C LEU A 149 2.99 11.19 -3.34
N ASP A 150 2.96 12.30 -2.62
CA ASP A 150 1.83 12.86 -1.87
C ASP A 150 0.82 13.67 -2.73
#